data_AF-A0A1I3JK09-F1
#
_entry.id   AF-A0A1I3JK09-F1
#
_cell.length_a   1.000
_cell.length_b   1.000
_cell.length_c   1.000
_cell.angle_alpha   90.00
_cell.angle_beta   90.00
_cell.angle_gamma   90.00
#
_symmetry.space_group_name_H-M   'P 1'
#
loop_
_entity.id
_entity.type
_entity.pdbx_description
1 polymer ?
#
loop_
_entity_poly.entity_id
_entity_poly.type
_entity_poly.pdbx_seq_one_letter_code
_entity_poly.pdbx_strand_id
1 'polypeptide(L)'
;MRIRPGITQDYYKRLSPDHKLQWKLAMWCLSLVVSWVVTKTGYRVLDFIISSSCTLVTMLMIESQRSYTEYSRKTRKLVVVAAIVIARWGICGLGIVYFALAVVGAMGQTLRDASLAKELPANAQAAFGVAFVGAAIYQSVKIFRRLGAEELVAKLPAEKLKELLVKRNFIAHDFKSFVAFELGVSCFSYCYASVVAGLANVLIQMMHS
;
A
#
# COMPACT_ATOMS: atom_id res chain seq x y z
N MET A 1 6.34 34.04 -4.94
CA MET A 1 5.61 33.24 -3.94
C MET A 1 6.61 32.62 -2.96
N ARG A 2 6.45 32.85 -1.65
CA ARG A 2 7.29 32.17 -0.64
C ARG A 2 7.01 30.67 -0.65
N ILE A 3 8.06 29.88 -0.68
CA ILE A 3 7.97 28.42 -0.63
C ILE A 3 7.53 28.02 0.78
N ARG A 4 6.40 27.32 0.92
CA ARG A 4 6.01 26.72 2.20
C ARG A 4 7.03 25.63 2.58
N PRO A 5 7.45 25.54 3.85
CA PRO A 5 8.32 24.47 4.34
C PRO A 5 7.63 23.10 4.26
N GLY A 6 8.43 22.04 4.37
CA GLY A 6 7.91 20.69 4.56
C GLY A 6 7.31 20.51 5.95
N ILE A 7 6.49 19.48 6.14
CA ILE A 7 5.69 19.31 7.37
C ILE A 7 6.58 19.27 8.61
N THR A 8 7.69 18.54 8.56
CA THR A 8 8.63 18.38 9.69
C THR A 8 9.85 19.28 9.60
N GLN A 9 9.97 20.07 8.52
CA GLN A 9 11.19 20.81 8.20
C GLN A 9 11.56 21.85 9.27
N ASP A 10 10.56 22.60 9.78
CA ASP A 10 10.82 23.70 10.70
C ASP A 10 11.34 23.19 12.05
N TYR A 11 10.75 22.12 12.59
CA TYR A 11 11.24 21.47 13.80
C TYR A 11 12.60 20.80 13.54
N TYR A 12 12.72 20.05 12.43
CA TYR A 12 13.96 19.34 12.09
C TYR A 12 15.16 20.29 11.97
N LYS A 13 14.98 21.48 11.39
CA LYS A 13 16.05 22.48 11.30
C LYS A 13 16.57 22.97 12.65
N ARG A 14 15.71 23.04 13.67
CA ARG A 14 16.06 23.49 15.03
C ARG A 14 16.90 22.46 15.81
N LEU A 15 16.88 21.19 15.41
CA LEU A 15 17.68 20.14 16.06
C LEU A 15 19.18 20.37 15.82
N SER A 16 19.99 20.07 16.85
CA SER A 16 21.45 20.06 16.70
C SER A 16 21.87 18.96 15.71
N PRO A 17 23.06 19.07 15.07
CA PRO A 17 23.56 18.05 14.15
C PRO A 17 23.58 16.64 14.75
N ASP A 18 23.97 16.50 16.02
CA ASP A 18 24.04 15.21 16.71
C ASP A 18 22.65 14.59 16.90
N HIS A 19 21.67 15.38 17.33
CA HIS A 19 20.30 14.90 17.49
C HIS A 19 19.65 14.53 16.14
N LYS A 20 19.99 15.24 15.05
CA LYS A 20 19.55 14.87 13.70
C LYS A 20 20.08 13.51 13.30
N LEU A 21 21.38 13.26 13.54
CA LEU A 21 22.00 11.98 13.22
C LEU A 21 21.41 10.84 14.06
N GLN A 22 21.30 11.03 15.38
CA GLN A 22 20.70 10.04 16.29
C GLN A 22 19.27 9.69 15.86
N TRP A 23 18.44 10.70 15.57
CA TRP A 23 17.07 10.48 15.13
C TRP A 23 16.99 9.77 13.77
N LYS A 24 17.86 10.16 12.83
CA LYS A 24 17.93 9.50 11.53
C LYS A 24 18.31 8.03 11.67
N LEU A 25 19.32 7.71 12.47
CA LEU A 25 19.74 6.34 12.76
C LEU A 25 18.63 5.56 13.46
N ALA A 26 17.96 6.15 14.46
CA ALA A 26 16.84 5.51 15.15
C ALA A 26 15.71 5.14 14.20
N MET A 27 15.29 6.06 13.32
CA MET A 27 14.26 5.80 12.32
C MET A 27 14.68 4.75 11.28
N TRP A 28 15.97 4.72 10.91
CA TRP A 28 16.54 3.69 10.04
C TRP A 28 16.49 2.31 10.68
N CYS A 29 17.01 2.17 11.90
CA CYS A 29 16.97 0.92 12.65
C CYS A 29 15.53 0.45 12.85
N LEU A 30 14.64 1.34 13.28
CA LEU A 30 13.23 1.03 13.45
C LEU A 30 12.60 0.53 12.15
N SER A 31 12.88 1.21 11.03
CA SER A 31 12.31 0.82 9.74
C SER A 31 12.80 -0.53 9.26
N LEU A 32 14.08 -0.80 9.37
CA LEU A 32 14.66 -2.09 8.98
C LEU A 32 14.11 -3.24 9.83
N VAL A 33 14.03 -3.05 11.14
CA VAL A 33 13.53 -4.08 12.07
C VAL A 33 12.05 -4.36 11.81
N VAL A 34 11.23 -3.31 11.77
CA VAL A 34 9.78 -3.47 11.59
C VAL A 34 9.47 -4.00 10.20
N SER A 35 10.07 -3.46 9.14
CA SER A 35 9.85 -3.95 7.78
C SER A 35 10.25 -5.43 7.66
N TRP A 36 11.37 -5.84 8.25
CA TRP A 36 11.80 -7.24 8.22
C TRP A 36 10.82 -8.19 8.90
N VAL A 37 10.19 -7.76 10.00
CA VAL A 37 9.23 -8.57 10.76
C VAL A 37 7.90 -8.67 10.02
N VAL A 38 7.41 -7.57 9.44
CA VAL A 38 6.05 -7.53 8.85
C VAL A 38 5.96 -8.10 7.44
N THR A 39 7.08 -8.27 6.72
CA THR A 39 7.07 -8.69 5.31
C THR A 39 7.40 -10.17 5.09
N LYS A 40 6.96 -11.05 6.00
CA LYS A 40 7.24 -12.49 5.90
C LYS A 40 6.27 -13.20 4.96
N THR A 41 6.80 -13.72 3.87
CA THR A 41 6.11 -14.52 2.84
C THR A 41 6.61 -15.97 2.79
N GLY A 42 7.71 -16.29 3.48
CA GLY A 42 8.37 -17.60 3.45
C GLY A 42 9.44 -17.72 2.36
N TYR A 43 9.51 -16.78 1.41
CA TYR A 43 10.52 -16.73 0.35
C TYR A 43 11.49 -15.60 0.64
N ARG A 44 12.73 -15.96 1.01
CA ARG A 44 13.75 -14.99 1.45
C ARG A 44 13.98 -13.84 0.45
N VAL A 45 13.92 -14.13 -0.84
CA VAL A 45 14.10 -13.13 -1.90
C VAL A 45 12.94 -12.13 -1.93
N LEU A 46 11.70 -12.59 -1.84
CA LEU A 46 10.52 -11.73 -1.82
C LEU A 46 10.45 -10.91 -0.52
N ASP A 47 10.73 -11.54 0.62
CA ASP A 47 10.80 -10.86 1.92
C ASP A 47 11.80 -9.71 1.88
N PHE A 48 12.98 -9.94 1.27
CA PHE A 48 14.00 -8.93 1.11
C PHE A 48 13.57 -7.78 0.19
N ILE A 49 12.95 -8.09 -0.95
CA ILE A 49 12.46 -7.09 -1.91
C ILE A 49 11.39 -6.20 -1.27
N ILE A 50 10.39 -6.79 -0.61
CA ILE A 50 9.28 -6.06 0.01
C ILE A 50 9.81 -5.21 1.19
N SER A 51 10.64 -5.79 2.06
CA SER A 51 11.23 -5.09 3.21
C SER A 51 12.10 -3.91 2.77
N SER A 52 12.99 -4.13 1.80
CA SER A 52 13.90 -3.09 1.30
C SER A 52 13.13 -1.96 0.62
N SER A 53 12.14 -2.31 -0.21
CA SER A 53 11.28 -1.32 -0.88
C SER A 53 10.48 -0.49 0.11
N CYS A 54 9.89 -1.14 1.13
CA CYS A 54 9.15 -0.46 2.19
C CYS A 54 10.03 0.53 2.97
N THR A 55 11.22 0.10 3.37
CA THR A 55 12.19 0.95 4.09
C THR A 55 12.62 2.14 3.23
N LEU A 56 12.99 1.90 1.97
CA LEU A 56 13.42 2.96 1.06
C LEU A 56 12.32 3.99 0.82
N VAL A 57 11.10 3.56 0.52
CA VAL A 57 9.97 4.48 0.29
C VAL A 57 9.65 5.28 1.54
N THR A 58 9.63 4.65 2.71
CA THR A 58 9.39 5.33 4.00
C THR A 58 10.43 6.40 4.25
N MET A 59 11.71 6.07 4.07
CA MET A 59 12.81 7.01 4.26
C MET A 59 12.76 8.17 3.27
N LEU A 60 12.49 7.89 1.99
CA LEU A 60 12.35 8.93 0.97
C LEU A 60 11.20 9.88 1.28
N MET A 61 10.07 9.36 1.78
CA MET A 61 8.93 10.18 2.20
C MET A 61 9.29 11.08 3.38
N ILE A 62 9.91 10.54 4.42
CA ILE A 62 10.32 11.33 5.59
C ILE A 62 11.36 12.39 5.21
N GLU A 63 12.41 12.03 4.47
CA GLU A 63 13.48 12.96 4.09
C GLU A 63 12.96 14.07 3.18
N SER A 64 12.02 13.75 2.28
CA SER A 64 11.36 14.75 1.43
C SER A 64 10.63 15.83 2.23
N GLN A 65 10.13 15.49 3.42
CA GLN A 65 9.45 16.43 4.32
C GLN A 65 10.43 17.20 5.21
N ARG A 66 11.56 16.58 5.61
CA ARG A 66 12.61 17.24 6.41
C ARG A 66 13.37 18.32 5.66
N SER A 67 13.64 18.10 4.37
CA SER A 67 14.45 19.02 3.54
C SER A 67 13.68 19.61 2.36
N TYR A 68 12.35 19.75 2.49
CA TYR A 68 11.50 20.12 1.37
C TYR A 68 11.94 21.41 0.66
N THR A 69 12.26 22.50 1.36
CA THR A 69 12.68 23.75 0.69
C THR A 69 14.05 23.69 0.04
N GLU A 70 14.89 22.72 0.39
CA GLU A 70 16.27 22.60 -0.11
C GLU A 70 16.31 21.95 -1.49
N TYR A 71 15.26 21.18 -1.85
CA TYR A 71 15.15 20.56 -3.15
C TYR A 71 14.67 21.54 -4.24
N SER A 72 15.18 21.31 -5.47
CA SER A 72 14.74 22.06 -6.65
C SER A 72 13.22 21.93 -6.88
N ARG A 73 12.60 22.91 -7.56
CA ARG A 73 11.17 22.83 -7.91
C ARG A 73 10.83 21.58 -8.73
N LYS A 74 11.73 21.16 -9.63
CA LYS A 74 11.56 19.97 -10.47
C LYS A 74 11.54 18.70 -9.61
N THR A 75 12.53 18.54 -8.73
CA THR A 75 12.65 17.39 -7.82
C THR A 75 11.44 17.26 -6.90
N ARG A 76 11.00 18.37 -6.29
CA ARG A 76 9.82 18.36 -5.39
C ARG A 76 8.55 17.92 -6.10
N LYS A 77 8.31 18.46 -7.31
CA LYS A 77 7.16 18.06 -8.12
C LYS A 77 7.24 16.57 -8.46
N LEU A 78 8.42 16.09 -8.85
CA LEU A 78 8.63 14.68 -9.19
C LEU A 78 8.37 13.76 -8.00
N VAL A 79 8.91 14.06 -6.82
CA VAL A 79 8.70 13.26 -5.60
C VAL A 79 7.22 13.20 -5.21
N VAL A 80 6.52 14.34 -5.23
CA VAL A 80 5.09 14.39 -4.88
C VAL A 80 4.26 13.62 -5.90
N VAL A 81 4.52 13.79 -7.20
CA VAL A 81 3.80 13.06 -8.25
C VAL A 81 4.08 11.57 -8.15
N ALA A 82 5.34 11.17 -7.99
CA ALA A 82 5.72 9.76 -7.84
C ALA A 82 5.05 9.13 -6.62
N ALA A 83 5.04 9.80 -5.47
CA ALA A 83 4.38 9.30 -4.26
C ALA A 83 2.87 9.08 -4.48
N ILE A 84 2.19 10.05 -5.09
CA ILE A 84 0.75 9.94 -5.39
C ILE A 84 0.47 8.81 -6.39
N VAL A 85 1.29 8.71 -7.44
CA VAL A 85 1.13 7.69 -8.49
C VAL A 85 1.38 6.30 -7.92
N ILE A 86 2.49 6.10 -7.20
CA ILE A 86 2.84 4.81 -6.58
C ILE A 86 1.78 4.41 -5.58
N ALA A 87 1.34 5.30 -4.70
CA ALA A 87 0.30 4.98 -3.72
C ALA A 87 -1.03 4.65 -4.39
N ARG A 88 -1.45 5.43 -5.39
CA ARG A 88 -2.71 5.19 -6.12
C ARG A 88 -2.69 3.85 -6.85
N TRP A 89 -1.65 3.58 -7.64
CA TRP A 89 -1.55 2.34 -8.39
C TRP A 89 -1.26 1.14 -7.52
N GLY A 90 -0.49 1.33 -6.45
CA GLY A 90 -0.23 0.30 -5.45
C GLY A 90 -1.51 -0.15 -4.76
N ILE A 91 -2.26 0.78 -4.16
CA ILE A 91 -3.53 0.46 -3.48
C ILE A 91 -4.55 -0.11 -4.48
N CYS A 92 -4.64 0.43 -5.69
CA CYS A 92 -5.45 -0.11 -6.79
C CYS A 92 -5.10 -1.57 -7.11
N GLY A 93 -3.82 -1.86 -7.35
CA GLY A 93 -3.33 -3.19 -7.63
C GLY A 93 -3.64 -4.17 -6.49
N LEU A 94 -3.37 -3.78 -5.23
CA LEU A 94 -3.67 -4.63 -4.07
C LEU A 94 -5.17 -4.92 -3.94
N GLY A 95 -6.02 -3.91 -4.14
CA GLY A 95 -7.47 -4.09 -4.11
C GLY A 95 -7.93 -5.08 -5.18
N ILE A 96 -7.45 -4.94 -6.41
CA ILE A 96 -7.78 -5.86 -7.51
C ILE A 96 -7.33 -7.29 -7.19
N VAL A 97 -6.08 -7.47 -6.74
CA VAL A 97 -5.54 -8.80 -6.40
C VAL A 97 -6.33 -9.43 -5.25
N TYR A 98 -6.63 -8.67 -4.20
CA TYR A 98 -7.43 -9.14 -3.07
C TYR A 98 -8.83 -9.61 -3.52
N PHE A 99 -9.53 -8.80 -4.31
CA PHE A 99 -10.85 -9.17 -4.83
C PHE A 99 -10.78 -10.38 -5.76
N ALA A 100 -9.78 -10.46 -6.63
CA ALA A 100 -9.60 -11.62 -7.52
C ALA A 100 -9.39 -12.91 -6.70
N LEU A 101 -8.54 -12.87 -5.67
CA LEU A 101 -8.32 -14.01 -4.77
C LEU A 101 -9.60 -14.42 -4.03
N ALA A 102 -10.38 -13.45 -3.54
CA ALA A 102 -11.64 -13.74 -2.87
C ALA A 102 -12.66 -14.43 -3.81
N VAL A 103 -12.73 -13.98 -5.06
CA VAL A 103 -13.61 -14.58 -6.08
C VAL A 103 -13.18 -16.00 -6.42
N VAL A 104 -11.89 -16.22 -6.67
CA VAL A 104 -11.36 -17.57 -6.95
C VAL A 104 -11.56 -18.50 -5.76
N GLY A 105 -11.34 -18.02 -4.54
CA GLY A 105 -11.60 -18.77 -3.31
C GLY A 105 -13.07 -19.18 -3.18
N ALA A 106 -14.00 -18.23 -3.37
CA ALA A 106 -15.43 -18.50 -3.30
C ALA A 106 -15.91 -19.45 -4.41
N MET A 107 -15.38 -19.31 -5.63
CA MET A 107 -15.67 -20.23 -6.73
C MET A 107 -15.17 -21.64 -6.43
N GLY A 108 -13.93 -21.76 -5.93
CA GLY A 108 -13.34 -23.04 -5.53
C GLY A 108 -14.15 -23.73 -4.44
N GLN A 109 -14.61 -22.98 -3.44
CA GLN A 109 -15.50 -23.51 -2.39
C GLN A 109 -16.83 -23.97 -2.96
N THR A 110 -17.49 -23.14 -3.77
CA THR A 110 -18.78 -23.49 -4.38
C THR A 110 -18.68 -24.72 -5.27
N LEU A 111 -17.59 -24.90 -6.01
CA LEU A 111 -17.35 -26.09 -6.83
C LEU A 111 -17.07 -27.35 -6.01
N ARG A 112 -16.42 -27.21 -4.84
CA ARG A 112 -16.23 -28.34 -3.90
C ARG A 112 -17.55 -28.76 -3.27
N ASP A 113 -18.42 -27.80 -2.95
CA ASP A 113 -19.71 -28.03 -2.32
C ASP A 113 -20.79 -28.48 -3.32
N ALA A 114 -20.60 -28.22 -4.61
CA ALA A 114 -21.49 -28.62 -5.69
C ALA A 114 -21.33 -30.11 -6.05
N SER A 115 -21.78 -31.00 -5.16
CA SER A 115 -21.94 -32.44 -5.43
C SER A 115 -22.94 -32.73 -6.57
N LEU A 116 -23.87 -31.81 -6.82
CA LEU A 116 -24.97 -31.94 -7.79
C LEU A 116 -24.54 -31.84 -9.26
N ALA A 117 -23.38 -31.25 -9.59
CA ALA A 117 -22.98 -31.04 -10.98
C ALA A 117 -22.40 -32.30 -11.65
N LYS A 118 -21.94 -33.28 -10.86
CA LYS A 118 -21.30 -34.51 -11.38
C LYS A 118 -22.27 -35.44 -12.12
N GLU A 119 -23.57 -35.33 -11.88
CA GLU A 119 -24.59 -36.21 -12.50
C GLU A 119 -25.23 -35.63 -13.77
N LEU A 120 -24.84 -34.41 -14.17
CA LEU A 120 -25.40 -33.78 -15.38
C LEU A 120 -24.78 -34.36 -16.67
N PRO A 121 -25.51 -34.39 -17.79
CA PRO A 121 -24.95 -34.69 -19.11
C PRO A 121 -23.83 -33.69 -19.47
N ALA A 122 -22.81 -34.13 -20.23
CA ALA A 122 -21.63 -33.31 -20.56
C ALA A 122 -21.96 -31.91 -21.14
N ASN A 123 -22.99 -31.82 -21.98
CA ASN A 123 -23.44 -30.55 -22.57
C ASN A 123 -24.05 -29.60 -21.51
N ALA A 124 -24.77 -30.16 -20.53
CA ALA A 124 -25.36 -29.40 -19.42
C ALA A 124 -24.30 -29.00 -18.40
N GLN A 125 -23.26 -29.82 -18.18
CA GLN A 125 -22.09 -29.43 -17.38
C GLN A 125 -21.32 -28.27 -18.01
N ALA A 126 -21.11 -28.30 -19.32
CA ALA A 126 -20.46 -27.20 -20.05
C ALA A 126 -21.29 -25.90 -19.97
N ALA A 127 -22.60 -25.99 -20.19
CA ALA A 127 -23.51 -24.84 -20.05
C ALA A 127 -23.54 -24.28 -18.62
N PHE A 128 -23.56 -25.15 -17.60
CA PHE A 128 -23.47 -24.76 -16.20
C PHE A 128 -22.15 -24.05 -15.89
N GLY A 129 -21.01 -24.58 -16.38
CA GLY A 129 -19.71 -23.96 -16.20
C GLY A 129 -19.63 -22.55 -16.79
N VAL A 130 -20.14 -22.36 -18.00
CA VAL A 130 -20.20 -21.03 -18.64
C VAL A 130 -21.12 -20.07 -17.87
N ALA A 131 -22.31 -20.53 -17.47
CA ALA A 131 -23.25 -19.72 -16.69
C ALA A 131 -22.68 -19.35 -15.30
N PHE A 132 -21.97 -20.28 -14.66
CA PHE A 132 -21.33 -20.07 -13.37
C PHE A 132 -20.21 -19.04 -13.44
N VAL A 133 -19.31 -19.15 -14.42
CA VAL A 133 -18.25 -18.15 -14.65
C VAL A 133 -18.84 -16.79 -14.99
N GLY A 134 -19.87 -16.75 -15.85
CA GLY A 134 -20.57 -15.52 -16.20
C GLY A 134 -21.21 -14.85 -14.98
N ALA A 135 -21.89 -15.62 -14.13
CA ALA A 135 -22.49 -15.13 -12.89
C ALA A 135 -21.43 -14.64 -11.89
N ALA A 136 -20.32 -15.37 -11.75
CA ALA A 136 -19.21 -14.98 -10.88
C ALA A 136 -18.59 -13.64 -11.32
N ILE A 137 -18.31 -13.47 -12.62
CA ILE A 137 -17.80 -12.20 -13.16
C ILE A 137 -18.82 -11.08 -12.94
N TYR A 138 -20.09 -11.31 -13.27
CA TYR A 138 -21.15 -10.31 -13.13
C TYR A 138 -21.31 -9.85 -11.67
N GLN A 139 -21.38 -10.79 -10.72
CA GLN A 139 -21.50 -10.46 -9.30
C GLN A 139 -20.26 -9.75 -8.78
N SER A 140 -19.06 -10.17 -9.21
CA SER A 140 -17.81 -9.51 -8.85
C SER A 140 -17.78 -8.05 -9.29
N VAL A 141 -18.14 -7.77 -10.55
CA VAL A 141 -18.23 -6.41 -11.09
C VAL A 141 -19.31 -5.61 -10.35
N LYS A 142 -20.46 -6.22 -10.07
CA LYS A 142 -21.56 -5.57 -9.34
C LYS A 142 -21.15 -5.21 -7.91
N ILE A 143 -20.49 -6.11 -7.19
CA ILE A 143 -19.99 -5.89 -5.83
C ILE A 143 -18.92 -4.80 -5.83
N PHE A 144 -17.96 -4.87 -6.75
CA PHE A 144 -16.90 -3.88 -6.89
C PHE A 144 -17.45 -2.47 -7.11
N ARG A 145 -18.44 -2.33 -8.01
CA ARG A 145 -19.13 -1.05 -8.26
C ARG A 145 -19.96 -0.60 -7.05
N ARG A 146 -20.69 -1.52 -6.42
CA ARG A 146 -21.57 -1.20 -5.27
C ARG A 146 -20.78 -0.75 -4.04
N LEU A 147 -19.60 -1.33 -3.81
CA LEU A 147 -18.71 -0.95 -2.72
C LEU A 147 -18.06 0.42 -2.93
N GLY A 148 -18.23 1.05 -4.11
CA GLY A 148 -17.49 2.26 -4.46
C GLY A 148 -15.98 2.01 -4.42
N ALA A 149 -15.54 0.78 -4.71
CA ALA A 149 -14.15 0.39 -4.55
C ALA A 149 -13.22 1.26 -5.40
N GLU A 150 -13.67 1.73 -6.55
CA GLU A 150 -12.91 2.71 -7.34
C GLU A 150 -12.63 4.01 -6.58
N GLU A 151 -13.60 4.50 -5.82
CA GLU A 151 -13.46 5.72 -5.03
C GLU A 151 -12.56 5.50 -3.81
N LEU A 152 -12.78 4.38 -3.09
CA LEU A 152 -12.01 4.00 -1.91
C LEU A 152 -10.55 3.69 -2.23
N VAL A 153 -10.31 3.00 -3.35
CA VAL A 153 -9.02 2.42 -3.70
C VAL A 153 -8.22 3.35 -4.62
N ALA A 154 -8.87 4.11 -5.51
CA ALA A 154 -8.15 4.95 -6.49
C ALA A 154 -8.20 6.47 -6.20
N LYS A 155 -9.29 7.00 -5.64
CA LYS A 155 -9.42 8.45 -5.42
C LYS A 155 -8.97 8.88 -4.02
N LEU A 156 -9.46 8.20 -2.99
CA LEU A 156 -9.23 8.59 -1.59
C LEU A 156 -7.74 8.69 -1.20
N PRO A 157 -6.86 7.73 -1.57
CA PRO A 157 -5.44 7.81 -1.20
C PRO A 157 -4.73 8.97 -1.91
N ALA A 158 -5.05 9.19 -3.18
CA ALA A 158 -4.47 10.27 -3.96
C ALA A 158 -4.90 11.64 -3.44
N GLU A 159 -6.17 11.79 -3.02
CA GLU A 159 -6.66 13.02 -2.42
C GLU A 159 -6.02 13.29 -1.07
N LYS A 160 -5.97 12.31 -0.16
CA LYS A 160 -5.32 12.48 1.15
C LYS A 160 -3.83 12.78 1.03
N LEU A 161 -3.13 12.14 0.10
CA LEU A 161 -1.74 12.47 -0.20
C LEU A 161 -1.59 13.87 -0.83
N LYS A 162 -2.52 14.33 -1.66
CA LYS A 162 -2.53 15.72 -2.13
C LYS A 162 -2.77 16.69 -0.97
N GLU A 163 -3.67 16.39 -0.04
CA GLU A 163 -3.88 17.23 1.15
C GLU A 163 -2.61 17.31 2.01
N LEU A 164 -1.95 16.18 2.22
CA LEU A 164 -0.76 16.09 3.05
C LEU A 164 0.48 16.69 2.36
N LEU A 165 0.78 16.30 1.12
CA LEU A 165 2.02 16.69 0.41
C LEU A 165 1.90 18.01 -0.36
N VAL A 166 0.71 18.34 -0.89
CA VAL A 166 0.51 19.56 -1.70
C VAL A 166 -0.06 20.69 -0.84
N LYS A 167 -1.24 20.49 -0.24
CA LYS A 167 -1.90 21.54 0.56
C LYS A 167 -1.13 21.84 1.85
N ARG A 168 -0.55 20.80 2.47
CA ARG A 168 0.26 20.88 3.70
C ARG A 168 -0.48 21.70 4.77
N ASN A 169 -1.70 21.28 5.07
CA ASN A 169 -2.57 21.93 6.06
C ASN A 169 -2.04 21.80 7.49
N PHE A 170 -1.03 20.96 7.70
CA PHE A 170 -0.39 20.70 8.98
C PHE A 170 1.11 20.95 8.88
N ILE A 171 1.67 21.66 9.86
CA ILE A 171 3.11 21.88 10.03
C ILE A 171 3.45 21.50 11.46
N ALA A 172 4.45 20.64 11.62
CA ALA A 172 4.92 20.19 12.92
C ALA A 172 5.85 21.24 13.54
N HIS A 173 5.39 21.86 14.64
CA HIS A 173 6.14 22.90 15.35
C HIS A 173 6.79 22.39 16.65
N ASP A 174 6.26 21.29 17.20
CA ASP A 174 6.68 20.67 18.46
C ASP A 174 7.15 19.23 18.24
N PHE A 175 7.87 18.67 19.22
CA PHE A 175 8.39 17.31 19.13
C PHE A 175 7.28 16.27 18.96
N LYS A 176 6.13 16.45 19.63
CA LYS A 176 5.04 15.46 19.58
C LYS A 176 4.44 15.40 18.17
N SER A 177 4.14 16.54 17.54
CA SER A 177 3.69 16.56 16.14
C SER A 177 4.72 16.03 15.17
N PHE A 178 6.00 16.33 15.39
CA PHE A 178 7.11 15.83 14.58
C PHE A 178 7.19 14.29 14.61
N VAL A 179 7.22 13.71 15.81
CA VAL A 179 7.28 12.26 16.00
C VAL A 179 6.01 11.59 15.49
N ALA A 180 4.83 12.13 15.80
CA ALA A 180 3.56 11.58 15.36
C ALA A 180 3.45 11.51 13.83
N PHE A 181 3.95 12.54 13.14
CA PHE A 181 3.99 12.55 11.69
C PHE A 181 4.92 11.46 11.13
N GLU A 182 6.18 11.43 11.58
CA GLU A 182 7.16 10.49 11.03
C GLU A 182 6.83 9.03 11.36
N LEU A 183 6.41 8.75 12.60
CA LEU A 183 5.93 7.43 12.99
C LEU A 183 4.62 7.07 12.29
N GLY A 184 3.74 8.04 12.02
CA GLY A 184 2.50 7.81 11.28
C GLY A 184 2.77 7.39 9.84
N VAL A 185 3.71 8.07 9.16
CA VAL A 185 4.16 7.68 7.80
C VAL A 185 4.79 6.29 7.83
N SER A 186 5.67 6.01 8.79
CA SER A 186 6.26 4.69 8.98
C SER A 186 5.21 3.60 9.20
N CYS A 187 4.28 3.81 10.14
CA CYS A 187 3.21 2.87 10.45
C CYS A 187 2.36 2.56 9.21
N PHE A 188 1.94 3.59 8.47
CA PHE A 188 1.18 3.40 7.24
C PHE A 188 1.95 2.57 6.21
N SER A 189 3.24 2.84 6.00
CA SER A 189 4.09 2.07 5.11
C SER A 189 4.23 0.61 5.54
N TYR A 190 4.35 0.33 6.84
CA TYR A 190 4.47 -1.04 7.35
C TYR A 190 3.16 -1.81 7.22
N CYS A 191 2.02 -1.18 7.52
CA CYS A 191 0.70 -1.78 7.28
C CYS A 191 0.55 -2.16 5.80
N TYR A 192 0.93 -1.24 4.91
CA TYR A 192 0.90 -1.50 3.47
C TYR A 192 1.79 -2.68 3.08
N ALA A 193 3.04 -2.70 3.55
CA ALA A 193 3.98 -3.78 3.26
C ALA A 193 3.52 -5.14 3.83
N SER A 194 2.85 -5.14 4.98
CA SER A 194 2.25 -6.35 5.58
C SER A 194 1.13 -6.92 4.70
N VAL A 195 0.25 -6.06 4.17
CA VAL A 195 -0.81 -6.48 3.24
C VAL A 195 -0.20 -7.08 1.96
N VAL A 196 0.82 -6.43 1.39
CA VAL A 196 1.53 -6.94 0.21
C VAL A 196 2.11 -8.33 0.48
N ALA A 197 2.78 -8.52 1.61
CA ALA A 197 3.35 -9.81 1.99
C ALA A 197 2.28 -10.88 2.21
N GLY A 198 1.16 -10.53 2.86
CA GLY A 198 0.02 -11.43 3.02
C GLY A 198 -0.56 -11.91 1.69
N LEU A 199 -0.78 -11.00 0.74
CA LEU A 199 -1.27 -11.37 -0.60
C LEU A 199 -0.26 -12.21 -1.37
N ALA A 200 1.04 -11.89 -1.28
CA ALA A 200 2.09 -12.69 -1.91
C ALA A 200 2.10 -14.11 -1.35
N ASN A 201 1.98 -14.28 -0.04
CA ASN A 201 1.92 -15.60 0.59
C ASN A 201 0.71 -16.42 0.11
N VAL A 202 -0.48 -15.80 -0.01
CA VAL A 202 -1.67 -16.49 -0.55
C VAL A 202 -1.44 -16.94 -1.99
N LEU A 203 -0.87 -16.08 -2.84
CA LEU A 203 -0.57 -16.43 -4.24
C LEU A 203 0.41 -17.60 -4.35
N ILE A 204 1.46 -17.57 -3.53
CA ILE A 204 2.45 -18.64 -3.45
C ILE A 204 1.78 -19.96 -3.03
N GLN A 205 0.93 -19.93 -2.00
CA GLN A 205 0.21 -21.13 -1.55
C GLN A 205 -0.70 -21.70 -2.65
N MET A 206 -1.36 -20.84 -3.42
CA MET A 206 -2.20 -21.27 -4.56
C MET A 206 -1.40 -21.85 -5.73
N MET A 207 -0.15 -21.42 -5.94
CA MET A 207 0.70 -21.98 -6.99
C MET A 207 1.31 -23.33 -6.62
N HIS A 208 1.44 -23.61 -5.33
CA HIS A 208 2.02 -24.86 -4.80
C HIS A 208 0.96 -25.89 -4.37
N SER A 209 -0.33 -25.57 -4.47
CA SER A 209 -1.48 -26.47 -4.25
C SER A 209 -1.97 -27.11 -5.54
#